data_AF-A0A5C8Z4E4-F1
#
_entry.id   AF-A0A5C8Z4E4-F1
#
_cell.length_a   1.000
_cell.length_b   1.000
_cell.length_c   1.000
_cell.angle_alpha   90.00
_cell.angle_beta   90.00
_cell.angle_gamma   90.00
#
_symmetry.space_group_name_H-M   'P 1'
#
loop_
_entity.id
_entity.type
_entity.pdbx_description
1 polymer ?
#
loop_
_entity_poly.entity_id
_entity_poly.type
_entity_poly.pdbx_seq_one_letter_code
_entity_poly.pdbx_strand_id
1 'polypeptide(L)'
;MLHITWLTFIVSIFAALIVGGFLSQLLLTITGKDKSSLKRELSQLKKAHQDYQVSVTEHFGRTTELINELSENYQQIQRHLSQGAEEFVKPELRIAAHREEPNLEDLAPKTDEPALDRPWDYADKTPHQEGTLSETFGLKDSDSPKT
;
A
#
# COMPACT_ATOMS: atom_id res chain seq x y z
N MET A 1 -21.35 -65.94 31.30
CA MET A 1 -21.75 -64.56 30.94
C MET A 1 -20.55 -63.62 30.81
N LEU A 2 -19.67 -63.49 31.82
CA LEU A 2 -18.58 -62.49 31.85
C LEU A 2 -17.41 -62.77 30.87
N HIS A 3 -17.11 -64.04 30.55
CA HIS A 3 -16.07 -64.39 29.57
C HIS A 3 -16.47 -64.09 28.12
N ILE A 4 -17.75 -64.17 27.79
CA ILE A 4 -18.27 -63.91 26.44
C ILE A 4 -18.23 -62.41 26.13
N THR A 5 -18.55 -61.55 27.11
CA THR A 5 -18.49 -60.09 26.91
C THR A 5 -17.06 -59.62 26.67
N TRP A 6 -16.08 -60.10 27.46
CA TRP A 6 -14.67 -59.76 27.26
C TRP A 6 -14.14 -60.16 25.87
N LEU A 7 -14.53 -61.35 25.37
CA LEU A 7 -14.17 -61.81 24.04
C LEU A 7 -14.78 -60.92 22.94
N THR A 8 -16.05 -60.50 23.08
CA THR A 8 -16.68 -59.59 22.11
C THR A 8 -16.02 -58.21 22.07
N PHE A 9 -15.56 -57.68 23.20
CA PHE A 9 -14.83 -56.41 23.24
C PHE A 9 -13.49 -56.50 22.49
N ILE A 10 -12.75 -57.60 22.67
CA ILE A 10 -11.47 -57.81 21.98
C ILE A 10 -11.66 -57.90 20.47
N VAL A 11 -12.67 -58.65 20.02
CA VAL A 11 -12.97 -58.78 18.59
C VAL A 11 -13.42 -57.44 17.99
N SER A 12 -14.21 -56.66 18.72
CA SER A 12 -14.63 -55.32 18.28
C SER A 12 -13.45 -54.35 18.11
N ILE A 13 -12.50 -54.36 19.06
CA ILE A 13 -11.27 -53.54 18.97
C ILE A 13 -10.42 -53.97 17.77
N PHE A 14 -10.25 -55.27 17.56
CA PHE A 14 -9.50 -55.78 16.40
C PHE A 14 -10.16 -55.40 15.08
N ALA A 15 -11.49 -55.54 14.98
CA ALA A 15 -12.24 -55.11 13.80
C ALA A 15 -12.11 -53.60 13.56
N ALA A 16 -12.19 -52.78 14.61
CA ALA A 16 -12.02 -51.33 14.51
C ALA A 16 -10.60 -50.93 14.08
N LEU A 17 -9.56 -51.63 14.54
CA LEU A 17 -8.18 -51.38 14.11
C LEU A 17 -7.95 -51.75 12.64
N ILE A 18 -8.52 -52.86 12.18
CA ILE A 18 -8.41 -53.29 10.78
C ILE A 18 -9.13 -52.27 9.88
N VAL A 19 -10.38 -51.94 10.20
CA VAL A 19 -11.17 -50.98 9.41
C VAL A 19 -10.57 -49.58 9.48
N GLY A 20 -10.17 -49.12 10.67
CA GLY A 20 -9.53 -47.82 10.87
C GLY A 20 -8.19 -47.70 10.16
N GLY A 21 -7.36 -48.76 10.19
CA GLY A 21 -6.10 -48.82 9.46
C GLY A 21 -6.32 -48.76 7.94
N PHE A 22 -7.29 -49.52 7.43
CA PHE A 22 -7.63 -49.51 6.00
C PHE A 22 -8.16 -48.16 5.53
N LEU A 23 -9.08 -47.54 6.30
CA LEU A 23 -9.59 -46.19 6.02
C LEU A 23 -8.48 -45.14 6.07
N SER A 24 -7.58 -45.21 7.06
CA SER A 24 -6.47 -44.28 7.19
C SER A 24 -5.52 -44.36 6.01
N GLN A 25 -5.21 -45.56 5.52
CA GLN A 25 -4.31 -45.75 4.38
C GLN A 25 -4.96 -45.27 3.08
N LEU A 26 -6.27 -45.49 2.92
CA LEU A 26 -7.03 -44.98 1.78
C LEU A 26 -7.08 -43.45 1.75
N LEU A 27 -7.37 -42.81 2.89
CA LEU A 27 -7.39 -41.34 3.01
C LEU A 27 -6.03 -40.72 2.70
N LEU A 28 -4.93 -41.29 3.23
CA LEU A 28 -3.59 -40.79 2.94
C LEU A 28 -3.23 -40.87 1.45
N THR A 29 -3.67 -41.93 0.77
CA THR A 29 -3.39 -42.17 -0.65
C THR A 29 -4.13 -41.15 -1.54
N ILE A 30 -5.33 -40.74 -1.13
CA ILE A 30 -6.14 -39.75 -1.86
C ILE A 30 -5.56 -38.33 -1.63
N THR A 31 -5.26 -37.97 -0.39
CA THR A 31 -4.78 -36.60 -0.05
C THR A 31 -3.30 -36.36 -0.40
N GLY A 32 -2.51 -37.41 -0.64
CA GLY A 32 -1.08 -37.28 -0.96
C GLY A 32 -0.77 -36.52 -2.26
N LYS A 33 -1.70 -36.49 -3.21
CA LYS A 33 -1.50 -35.86 -4.53
C LYS A 33 -1.62 -34.32 -4.47
N ASP A 34 -2.48 -33.80 -3.60
CA ASP A 34 -2.81 -32.36 -3.54
C ASP A 34 -1.80 -31.53 -2.72
N LYS A 35 -1.03 -32.16 -1.83
CA LYS A 35 0.00 -31.44 -1.07
C LYS A 35 1.13 -30.90 -1.96
N SER A 36 1.41 -31.59 -3.07
CA SER A 36 2.45 -31.19 -4.03
C SER A 36 2.01 -29.99 -4.87
N SER A 37 0.76 -29.97 -5.33
CA SER A 37 0.21 -28.82 -6.06
C SER A 37 0.10 -27.60 -5.15
N LEU A 38 -0.39 -27.75 -3.92
CA LEU A 38 -0.49 -26.65 -2.97
C LEU A 38 0.90 -26.05 -2.62
N LYS A 39 1.91 -26.90 -2.43
CA LYS A 39 3.29 -26.45 -2.23
C LYS A 39 3.84 -25.71 -3.45
N ARG A 40 3.51 -26.17 -4.66
CA ARG A 40 3.89 -25.50 -5.91
C ARG A 40 3.21 -24.14 -6.02
N GLU A 41 1.92 -24.03 -5.74
CA GLU A 41 1.18 -22.77 -5.76
C GLU A 41 1.77 -21.76 -4.77
N LEU A 42 2.05 -22.17 -3.53
CA LEU A 42 2.71 -21.31 -2.54
C LEU A 42 4.10 -20.85 -3.02
N SER A 43 4.88 -21.76 -3.63
CA SER A 43 6.19 -21.40 -4.17
C SER A 43 6.10 -20.41 -5.34
N GLN A 44 5.09 -20.56 -6.20
CA GLN A 44 4.84 -19.66 -7.33
C GLN A 44 4.39 -18.29 -6.85
N LEU A 45 3.47 -18.23 -5.88
CA LEU A 45 3.01 -16.96 -5.31
C LEU A 45 4.14 -16.21 -4.59
N LYS A 46 4.96 -16.93 -3.81
CA LYS A 46 6.14 -16.35 -3.16
C LYS A 46 7.13 -15.81 -4.20
N LYS A 47 7.35 -16.55 -5.28
CA LYS A 47 8.23 -16.11 -6.37
C LYS A 47 7.67 -14.86 -7.06
N ALA A 48 6.39 -14.86 -7.42
CA ALA A 48 5.75 -13.70 -8.04
C ALA A 48 5.81 -12.45 -7.15
N HIS A 49 5.64 -12.61 -5.83
CA HIS A 49 5.78 -11.51 -4.88
C HIS A 49 7.22 -10.99 -4.81
N GLN A 50 8.22 -11.88 -4.80
CA GLN A 50 9.62 -11.49 -4.84
C GLN A 50 9.98 -10.77 -6.16
N ASP A 51 9.52 -11.29 -7.29
CA ASP A 51 9.73 -10.68 -8.61
C ASP A 51 9.09 -9.29 -8.68
N TYR A 52 7.90 -9.12 -8.10
CA TYR A 52 7.25 -7.81 -7.97
C TYR A 52 8.07 -6.83 -7.12
N GLN A 53 8.58 -7.25 -5.95
CA GLN A 53 9.42 -6.41 -5.10
C GLN A 53 10.70 -5.94 -5.81
N VAL A 54 11.32 -6.84 -6.58
CA VAL A 54 12.50 -6.50 -7.40
C VAL A 54 12.12 -5.49 -8.48
N SER A 55 11.04 -5.71 -9.22
CA SER A 55 10.58 -4.82 -10.29
C SER A 55 10.24 -3.41 -9.78
N VAL A 56 9.58 -3.31 -8.63
CA VAL A 56 9.27 -2.02 -8.00
C VAL A 56 10.56 -1.29 -7.59
N THR A 57 11.50 -2.01 -6.97
CA THR A 57 12.79 -1.43 -6.55
C THR A 57 13.58 -0.92 -7.75
N GLU A 58 13.60 -1.69 -8.85
CA GLU A 58 14.25 -1.28 -10.10
C GLU A 58 13.57 -0.04 -10.71
N HIS A 59 12.23 0.00 -10.73
CA HIS A 59 11.49 1.15 -11.24
C HIS A 59 11.80 2.42 -10.45
N PHE A 60 11.75 2.38 -9.12
CA PHE A 60 12.09 3.54 -8.28
C PHE A 60 13.56 3.93 -8.40
N GLY A 61 14.47 2.96 -8.56
CA GLY A 61 15.87 3.23 -8.88
C GLY A 61 16.00 4.04 -10.18
N ARG A 62 15.35 3.59 -11.25
CA ARG A 62 15.32 4.30 -12.54
C ARG A 62 14.64 5.66 -12.47
N THR A 63 13.52 5.78 -11.75
CA THR A 63 12.85 7.07 -11.54
C THR A 63 13.75 8.05 -10.80
N THR A 64 14.50 7.60 -9.78
CA THR A 64 15.43 8.45 -9.03
C THR A 64 16.56 8.95 -9.93
N GLU A 65 17.10 8.10 -10.80
CA GLU A 65 18.10 8.48 -11.80
C GLU A 65 17.57 9.56 -12.75
N LEU A 66 16.36 9.38 -13.28
CA LEU A 66 15.70 10.37 -14.14
C LEU A 66 15.40 11.70 -13.41
N ILE A 67 15.00 11.64 -12.14
CA ILE A 67 14.77 12.84 -11.32
C ILE A 67 16.07 13.63 -11.13
N ASN A 68 17.18 12.94 -10.91
CA ASN A 68 18.48 13.60 -10.77
C ASN A 68 18.89 14.29 -12.08
N GLU A 69 18.76 13.61 -13.22
CA GLU A 69 19.04 14.20 -14.54
C GLU A 69 18.14 15.43 -14.80
N LEU A 70 16.85 15.33 -14.48
CA LEU A 70 15.93 16.46 -14.59
C LEU A 70 16.35 17.64 -13.70
N SER A 71 16.76 17.36 -12.45
CA SER A 71 17.21 18.39 -11.51
C SER A 71 18.48 19.10 -12.01
N GLU A 72 19.44 18.35 -12.55
CA GLU A 72 20.66 18.91 -13.14
C GLU A 72 20.34 19.81 -14.34
N ASN A 73 19.45 19.35 -15.23
CA ASN A 73 18.98 20.12 -16.38
C ASN A 73 18.22 21.39 -15.96
N TYR A 74 17.35 21.29 -14.96
CA TYR A 74 16.65 22.45 -14.39
C TYR A 74 17.63 23.49 -13.85
N GLN A 75 18.65 23.06 -13.08
CA GLN A 75 19.69 23.97 -12.60
C GLN A 75 20.48 24.61 -13.75
N GLN A 76 20.74 23.87 -14.83
CA GLN A 76 21.42 24.41 -16.00
C GLN A 76 20.58 25.49 -16.70
N ILE A 77 19.27 25.25 -16.87
CA ILE A 77 18.32 26.23 -17.41
C ILE A 77 18.29 27.47 -16.52
N GLN A 78 18.22 27.29 -15.19
CA GLN A 78 18.21 28.40 -14.24
C GLN A 78 19.50 29.23 -14.34
N ARG A 79 20.67 28.59 -14.41
CA ARG A 79 21.96 29.27 -14.59
C ARG A 79 21.99 30.06 -15.91
N HIS A 80 21.53 29.46 -17.00
CA HIS A 80 21.47 30.11 -18.30
C HIS A 80 20.51 31.32 -18.29
N LEU A 81 19.37 31.21 -17.60
CA LEU A 81 18.43 32.32 -17.42
C LEU A 81 19.05 33.46 -16.61
N SER A 82 19.76 33.15 -15.52
CA SER A 82 20.47 34.17 -14.73
C SER A 82 21.56 34.86 -15.54
N GLN A 83 22.35 34.10 -16.31
CA GLN A 83 23.37 34.66 -17.21
C GLN A 83 22.75 35.55 -18.29
N GLY A 84 21.69 35.09 -18.96
CA GLY A 84 20.99 35.88 -19.95
C GLY A 84 20.34 37.13 -19.36
N ALA A 85 19.77 37.04 -18.15
CA ALA A 85 19.26 38.21 -17.45
C ALA A 85 20.38 39.23 -17.18
N GLU A 86 21.57 38.79 -16.75
CA GLU A 86 22.70 39.71 -16.56
C GLU A 86 23.21 40.34 -17.86
N GLU A 87 23.22 39.59 -18.96
CA GLU A 87 23.71 40.05 -20.26
C GLU A 87 22.72 41.00 -20.96
N PHE A 88 21.43 40.69 -20.91
CA PHE A 88 20.40 41.46 -21.62
C PHE A 88 19.77 42.58 -20.79
N VAL A 89 19.92 42.57 -19.46
CA VAL A 89 19.47 43.67 -18.62
C VAL A 89 20.50 44.80 -18.68
N LYS A 90 20.10 45.93 -19.30
CA LYS A 90 20.87 47.18 -19.30
C LYS A 90 21.35 47.48 -17.88
N PRO A 91 22.59 47.97 -17.68
CA PRO A 91 23.16 48.21 -16.33
C PRO A 91 22.28 49.11 -15.45
N GLU A 92 21.44 49.93 -16.08
CA GLU A 92 20.50 50.87 -15.45
C GLU A 92 19.33 50.17 -14.74
N LEU A 93 18.94 48.97 -15.17
CA LEU A 93 17.90 48.13 -14.55
C LEU A 93 18.45 47.14 -13.51
N ARG A 94 19.77 46.88 -13.51
CA ARG A 94 20.42 45.97 -12.55
C ARG A 94 20.31 46.47 -11.10
N ILE A 95 20.20 47.79 -10.90
CA ILE A 95 20.10 48.44 -9.59
C ILE A 95 18.63 48.47 -9.08
N ALA A 96 17.64 48.44 -9.98
CA ALA A 96 16.22 48.42 -9.59
C ALA A 96 15.80 47.07 -8.99
N ALA A 97 16.34 45.96 -9.51
CA ALA A 97 16.04 44.60 -9.02
C ALA A 97 16.61 44.30 -7.62
N HIS A 98 17.57 45.09 -7.12
CA HIS A 98 18.14 44.95 -5.77
C HIS A 98 17.59 45.98 -4.76
N ARG A 99 16.70 46.88 -5.18
CA ARG A 99 16.27 48.01 -4.33
C ARG A 99 14.86 47.91 -3.76
N GLU A 100 14.03 47.02 -4.23
CA GLU A 100 12.69 46.83 -3.67
C GLU A 100 12.42 45.34 -3.48
N GLU A 101 12.65 44.84 -2.26
CA GLU A 101 11.84 43.73 -1.74
C GLU A 101 10.41 44.28 -1.63
N PRO A 102 9.48 43.91 -2.51
CA PRO A 102 8.11 44.36 -2.36
C PRO A 102 7.60 43.76 -1.04
N ASN A 103 7.08 44.59 -0.13
CA ASN A 103 6.40 44.08 1.04
C ASN A 103 5.23 43.21 0.54
N LEU A 104 5.35 41.88 0.69
CA LEU A 104 4.37 40.92 0.19
C LEU A 104 2.97 41.14 0.77
N GLU A 105 2.85 41.84 1.90
CA GLU A 105 1.56 42.23 2.49
C GLU A 105 0.76 43.21 1.61
N ASP A 106 1.41 44.00 0.75
CA ASP A 106 0.75 45.00 -0.10
C ASP A 106 0.34 44.45 -1.47
N LEU A 107 0.84 43.24 -1.82
CA LEU A 107 0.48 42.50 -3.04
C LEU A 107 -0.57 41.42 -2.77
N ALA A 108 -0.92 41.17 -1.51
CA ALA A 108 -2.03 40.30 -1.17
C ALA A 108 -3.32 40.92 -1.74
N PRO A 109 -4.03 40.25 -2.67
CA PRO A 109 -5.34 40.72 -3.05
C PRO A 109 -6.19 40.82 -1.78
N LYS A 110 -6.79 42.00 -1.55
CA LYS A 110 -7.84 42.15 -0.52
C LYS A 110 -9.05 41.38 -1.03
N THR A 111 -9.01 40.07 -0.79
CA THR A 111 -9.94 39.10 -1.36
C THR A 111 -11.27 39.17 -0.62
N ASP A 112 -12.22 39.93 -1.18
CA ASP A 112 -13.66 39.63 -1.10
C ASP A 112 -14.01 38.58 -2.18
N GLU A 113 -13.23 37.50 -2.31
CA GLU A 113 -13.59 36.35 -3.15
C GLU A 113 -13.82 35.10 -2.29
N PRO A 114 -14.85 34.30 -2.60
CA PRO A 114 -15.16 33.09 -1.86
C PRO A 114 -13.99 32.10 -1.97
N ALA A 115 -13.58 31.57 -0.82
CA ALA A 115 -12.51 30.58 -0.71
C ALA A 115 -12.65 29.51 -1.79
N LEU A 116 -11.67 29.43 -2.69
CA LEU A 116 -11.48 28.30 -3.59
C LEU A 116 -11.46 27.03 -2.72
N ASP A 117 -12.49 26.20 -2.87
CA ASP A 117 -12.63 24.95 -2.13
C ASP A 117 -11.63 23.94 -2.71
N ARG A 118 -10.36 24.05 -2.26
CA ARG A 118 -9.36 23.02 -2.51
C ARG A 118 -9.90 21.72 -1.90
N PRO A 119 -9.80 20.56 -2.57
CA PRO A 119 -10.25 19.31 -1.97
C PRO A 119 -9.55 19.07 -0.63
N TRP A 120 -10.34 19.05 0.45
CA TRP A 120 -9.88 18.89 1.84
C TRP A 120 -9.44 17.45 2.16
N ASP A 121 -9.53 16.54 1.19
CA ASP A 121 -9.41 15.10 1.40
C ASP A 121 -7.97 14.59 1.65
N TYR A 122 -6.96 15.47 1.57
CA TYR A 122 -5.56 15.14 1.85
C TYR A 122 -5.05 15.65 3.21
N ALA A 123 -5.86 16.37 3.99
CA ALA A 123 -5.42 16.87 5.30
C ALA A 123 -5.52 15.77 6.37
N ASP A 124 -4.47 15.66 7.20
CA ASP A 124 -4.48 14.78 8.38
C ASP A 124 -5.72 15.09 9.23
N LYS A 125 -6.57 14.07 9.40
CA LYS A 125 -7.78 14.20 10.20
C LYS A 125 -7.38 14.27 11.68
N THR A 126 -8.00 15.20 12.41
CA THR A 126 -7.81 15.32 13.86
C THR A 126 -8.17 13.99 14.55
N PRO A 127 -7.59 13.65 15.72
CA PRO A 127 -7.77 12.34 16.36
C PRO A 127 -9.21 11.99 16.77
N HIS A 128 -10.15 12.94 16.68
CA HIS A 128 -11.59 12.72 16.92
C HIS A 128 -12.41 12.56 15.63
N GLN A 129 -11.75 12.59 14.47
CA GLN A 129 -12.40 12.53 13.17
C GLN A 129 -11.96 11.28 12.43
N GLU A 130 -12.94 10.43 12.14
CA GLU A 130 -12.70 9.10 11.61
C GLU A 130 -12.17 9.13 10.17
N GLY A 131 -11.10 8.38 9.93
CA GLY A 131 -10.42 8.29 8.64
C GLY A 131 -11.30 7.69 7.55
N THR A 132 -11.13 8.16 6.32
CA THR A 132 -11.73 7.56 5.10
C THR A 132 -11.26 6.11 4.84
N LEU A 133 -10.20 5.68 5.55
CA LEU A 133 -9.68 4.31 5.54
C LEU A 133 -9.95 3.55 6.85
N SER A 134 -10.74 4.11 7.77
CA SER A 134 -11.13 3.37 8.98
C SER A 134 -12.17 2.31 8.63
N GLU A 135 -12.16 1.19 9.35
CA GLU A 135 -13.06 0.04 9.13
C GLU A 135 -14.54 0.37 9.44
N THR A 136 -14.76 1.49 10.09
CA THR A 136 -16.04 1.99 10.61
C THR A 136 -16.61 3.11 9.71
N PHE A 137 -15.84 3.58 8.72
CA PHE A 137 -16.25 4.61 7.79
C PHE A 137 -17.45 4.16 6.93
N GLY A 138 -18.59 4.84 7.10
CA GLY A 138 -19.82 4.54 6.37
C GLY A 138 -20.73 3.48 7.01
N LEU A 139 -20.35 2.93 8.16
CA LEU A 139 -21.22 2.06 8.95
C LEU A 139 -22.01 2.91 9.94
N LYS A 140 -23.27 3.19 9.61
CA LYS A 140 -24.21 3.82 10.54
C LYS A 140 -25.01 2.72 11.20
N ASP A 141 -24.77 2.48 12.48
CA ASP A 141 -25.52 1.51 13.28
C ASP A 141 -27.01 1.89 13.27
N SER A 142 -27.76 1.31 12.35
CA SER A 142 -29.22 1.34 12.39
C SER A 142 -29.69 0.24 13.34
N ASP A 143 -29.43 0.43 14.64
CA ASP A 143 -30.17 -0.29 15.66
C ASP A 143 -30.77 0.70 16.65
N SER A 144 -32.03 1.02 16.40
CA SER A 144 -32.91 1.66 17.36
C SER A 144 -34.26 0.95 17.22
N PRO A 145 -34.63 0.07 18.16
CA PRO A 145 -35.95 -0.56 18.12
C PRO A 145 -36.98 0.54 18.31
N LYS A 146 -37.83 0.75 17.30
CA LYS A 146 -39.01 1.61 17.43
C LYS A 146 -39.98 0.93 18.37
N THR A 147 -40.06 1.43 19.60
CA THR A 147 -41.20 1.28 20.51
C THR A 147 -42.39 2.07 20.01
#